data_AF-A0A8J6LKJ1-F1
#
_entry.id   AF-A0A8J6LKJ1-F1
#
_cell.length_a   1.000
_cell.length_b   1.000
_cell.length_c   1.000
_cell.angle_alpha   90.00
_cell.angle_beta   90.00
_cell.angle_gamma   90.00
#
_symmetry.space_group_name_H-M   'P 1'
#
loop_
_entity.id
_entity.type
_entity.pdbx_description
1 polymer ?
#
loop_
_entity_poly.entity_id
_entity_poly.type
_entity_poly.pdbx_seq_one_letter_code
_entity_poly.pdbx_strand_id
1 'polypeptide(L)'
;MCHFRKRLAACLGRLLDKDIVTSKSGGNMIFDKEIVTSNYTLPKGCECLIPIMYIHRDPNIWEHPSEFNPDRFLPEEVSKRHPYSYLPFSGGPRSCIGFKYAMMAMKTAICTVLRHYKVSTELKSITDVDFVPGVVLKPSRGYRIGLQRERDVTCSALCKRTHPCFAPWRLEIGKMALYITFPVALFHYFNQPELFEDWVVKTKRELYPPEDTPEQRQFLTAIQKIKTQQEADRLKALEKNATN
;
A
#
# COMPACT_ATOMS: atom_id res chain seq x y z
N MET A 1 24.20 13.35 -10.66
CA MET A 1 23.14 12.86 -9.74
C MET A 1 21.91 12.25 -10.44
N CYS A 2 21.39 12.83 -11.54
CA CYS A 2 20.21 12.27 -12.24
C CYS A 2 20.39 10.82 -12.73
N HIS A 3 21.58 10.47 -13.22
CA HIS A 3 21.84 9.13 -13.74
C HIS A 3 21.89 8.05 -12.63
N PHE A 4 22.47 8.37 -11.47
CA PHE A 4 22.52 7.48 -10.30
C PHE A 4 21.13 7.21 -9.71
N ARG A 5 20.26 8.24 -9.65
CA ARG A 5 18.87 8.08 -9.19
C ARG A 5 18.05 7.17 -10.11
N LYS A 6 18.20 7.35 -11.44
CA LYS A 6 17.54 6.49 -12.43
C LYS A 6 18.04 5.04 -12.34
N ARG A 7 19.35 4.82 -12.23
CA ARG A 7 19.94 3.48 -12.12
C ARG A 7 19.62 2.78 -10.81
N LEU A 8 19.59 3.48 -9.68
CA LEU A 8 19.19 2.90 -8.40
C LEU A 8 17.72 2.44 -8.43
N ALA A 9 16.81 3.26 -8.95
CA ALA A 9 15.41 2.87 -9.13
C ALA A 9 15.27 1.67 -10.06
N ALA A 10 16.08 1.61 -11.12
CA ALA A 10 16.10 0.52 -12.08
C ALA A 10 16.68 -0.79 -11.49
N CYS A 11 17.76 -0.70 -10.70
CA CYS A 11 18.29 -1.82 -9.90
C CYS A 11 17.27 -2.37 -8.91
N LEU A 12 16.54 -1.48 -8.22
CA LEU A 12 15.49 -1.88 -7.28
C LEU A 12 14.28 -2.51 -7.96
N GLY A 13 13.88 -2.01 -9.13
CA GLY A 13 12.88 -2.67 -9.96
C GLY A 13 13.26 -4.13 -10.22
N ARG A 14 14.54 -4.44 -10.39
CA ARG A 14 14.98 -5.83 -10.57
C ARG A 14 15.19 -6.63 -9.28
N LEU A 15 15.59 -6.00 -8.17
CA LEU A 15 15.61 -6.67 -6.86
C LEU A 15 14.20 -7.17 -6.46
N LEU A 16 13.17 -6.45 -6.87
CA LEU A 16 11.78 -6.84 -6.70
C LEU A 16 11.34 -7.97 -7.63
N ASP A 17 11.92 -8.02 -8.82
CA ASP A 17 11.70 -9.02 -9.87
C ASP A 17 12.28 -10.39 -9.49
N LYS A 18 13.51 -10.40 -8.95
CA LYS A 18 14.23 -11.64 -8.63
C LYS A 18 14.10 -12.11 -7.17
N ASP A 19 14.08 -11.21 -6.18
CA ASP A 19 14.56 -11.61 -4.84
C ASP A 19 13.67 -11.25 -3.63
N ILE A 20 12.74 -10.29 -3.67
CA ILE A 20 12.11 -9.79 -2.41
C ILE A 20 10.57 -9.76 -2.35
N VAL A 21 9.81 -9.50 -3.43
CA VAL A 21 8.35 -9.25 -3.28
C VAL A 21 7.44 -10.07 -4.18
N THR A 22 7.95 -10.80 -5.16
CA THR A 22 7.18 -11.83 -5.88
C THR A 22 7.04 -13.10 -5.04
N SER A 23 6.76 -12.92 -3.75
CA SER A 23 6.61 -13.99 -2.78
C SER A 23 5.23 -14.66 -2.85
N LYS A 24 4.27 -14.04 -3.54
CA LYS A 24 3.05 -14.72 -3.98
C LYS A 24 3.37 -15.53 -5.23
N SER A 25 3.35 -16.85 -5.08
CA SER A 25 3.39 -17.84 -6.15
C SER A 25 2.31 -17.62 -7.23
N GLY A 26 1.24 -16.91 -6.88
CA GLY A 26 0.31 -16.33 -7.84
C GLY A 26 -0.74 -15.44 -7.17
N GLY A 27 -1.44 -14.64 -7.99
CA GLY A 27 -2.67 -13.98 -7.57
C GLY A 27 -3.87 -14.85 -7.92
N ASN A 28 -4.68 -15.23 -6.94
CA ASN A 28 -5.94 -15.92 -7.20
C ASN A 28 -7.06 -14.89 -7.31
N MET A 29 -7.89 -15.03 -8.33
CA MET A 29 -9.10 -14.24 -8.52
C MET A 29 -10.25 -15.16 -8.85
N ILE A 30 -11.40 -14.92 -8.22
CA ILE A 30 -12.64 -15.61 -8.54
C ILE A 30 -13.51 -14.62 -9.31
N PHE A 31 -14.02 -15.03 -10.47
CA PHE A 31 -14.87 -14.18 -11.28
C PHE A 31 -16.30 -14.13 -10.73
N ASP A 32 -16.80 -12.92 -10.47
CA ASP A 32 -18.18 -12.66 -10.02
C ASP A 32 -19.18 -12.69 -11.19
N LYS A 33 -18.68 -12.53 -12.41
CA LYS A 33 -19.43 -12.52 -13.66
C LYS A 33 -18.70 -13.36 -14.71
N GLU A 34 -19.43 -13.77 -15.73
CA GLU A 34 -18.85 -14.41 -16.91
C GLU A 34 -18.02 -13.39 -17.69
N ILE A 35 -16.81 -13.78 -18.09
CA ILE A 35 -15.88 -12.92 -18.85
C ILE A 35 -15.64 -13.56 -20.21
N VAL A 36 -16.07 -12.87 -21.26
CA VAL A 36 -15.79 -13.27 -22.64
C VAL A 36 -14.49 -12.59 -23.10
N THR A 37 -13.47 -13.39 -23.36
CA THR A 37 -12.22 -12.98 -24.01
C THR A 37 -12.32 -13.29 -25.51
N SER A 38 -11.42 -12.75 -26.33
CA SER A 38 -11.38 -12.96 -27.79
C SER A 38 -11.47 -14.43 -28.23
N ASN A 39 -10.91 -15.36 -27.45
CA ASN A 39 -10.84 -16.78 -27.82
C ASN A 39 -11.52 -17.73 -26.80
N TYR A 40 -11.92 -17.23 -25.63
CA TYR A 40 -12.39 -18.07 -24.52
C TYR A 40 -13.44 -17.35 -23.69
N THR A 41 -14.40 -18.12 -23.18
CA THR A 41 -15.40 -17.65 -22.22
C THR A 41 -15.12 -18.25 -20.84
N LEU A 42 -14.86 -17.40 -19.87
CA LEU A 42 -14.57 -17.78 -18.49
C LEU A 42 -15.87 -17.73 -17.68
N PRO A 43 -16.37 -18.86 -17.16
CA PRO A 43 -17.63 -18.89 -16.45
C PRO A 43 -17.54 -18.19 -15.09
N LYS A 44 -18.68 -17.68 -14.62
CA LYS A 44 -18.82 -17.15 -13.27
C LYS A 44 -18.45 -18.22 -12.23
N GLY A 45 -17.73 -17.81 -11.18
CA GLY A 45 -17.27 -18.70 -10.11
C GLY A 45 -15.99 -19.46 -10.46
N CYS A 46 -15.43 -19.29 -11.66
CA CYS A 46 -14.13 -19.84 -12.00
C CYS A 46 -13.02 -19.10 -11.23
N GLU A 47 -12.08 -19.87 -10.68
CA GLU A 47 -10.85 -19.34 -10.11
C GLU A 47 -9.77 -19.24 -11.20
N CYS A 48 -9.12 -18.09 -11.29
CA CYS A 48 -7.99 -17.84 -12.17
C CYS A 48 -6.75 -17.58 -11.32
N LEU A 49 -5.72 -18.38 -11.58
CA LEU A 49 -4.40 -18.20 -11.00
C LEU A 49 -3.54 -17.39 -11.97
N ILE A 50 -3.00 -16.26 -11.52
CA ILE A 50 -2.00 -15.50 -12.26
C ILE A 50 -0.60 -15.99 -11.85
N PRO A 51 0.14 -16.67 -12.75
CA PRO A 51 1.48 -17.17 -12.44
C PRO A 51 2.53 -16.06 -12.58
N ILE A 52 2.57 -15.13 -11.62
CA ILE A 52 3.44 -13.93 -11.64
C ILE A 52 4.92 -14.29 -11.88
N MET A 53 5.41 -15.36 -11.22
CA MET A 53 6.79 -15.82 -11.34
C MET A 53 7.17 -16.29 -12.75
N TYR A 54 6.21 -16.83 -13.50
CA TYR A 54 6.41 -17.24 -14.89
C TYR A 54 6.36 -16.03 -15.81
N ILE A 55 5.41 -15.11 -15.61
CA ILE A 55 5.31 -13.87 -16.40
C ILE A 55 6.60 -13.05 -16.32
N HIS A 56 7.22 -12.96 -15.14
CA HIS A 56 8.48 -12.21 -14.94
C HIS A 56 9.71 -12.91 -15.55
N ARG A 57 9.59 -14.18 -15.92
CA ARG A 57 10.67 -14.98 -16.52
C ARG A 57 10.37 -15.43 -17.96
N ASP A 58 9.25 -14.98 -18.52
CA ASP A 58 8.83 -15.36 -19.86
C ASP A 58 9.77 -14.73 -20.91
N PRO A 59 10.50 -15.55 -21.70
CA PRO A 59 11.40 -15.03 -22.73
C PRO A 59 10.68 -14.29 -23.86
N ASN A 60 9.37 -14.48 -24.03
CA ASN A 60 8.57 -13.75 -25.02
C ASN A 60 8.34 -12.28 -24.61
N ILE A 61 8.42 -11.99 -23.30
CA ILE A 61 8.18 -10.67 -22.72
C ILE A 61 9.50 -10.01 -22.31
N TRP A 62 10.46 -10.81 -21.84
CA TRP A 62 11.71 -10.36 -21.27
C TRP A 62 12.90 -10.92 -22.04
N GLU A 63 13.67 -10.04 -22.68
CA GLU A 63 14.97 -10.42 -23.23
C GLU A 63 15.92 -10.86 -22.11
N HIS A 64 16.59 -12.00 -22.28
CA HIS A 64 17.52 -12.60 -21.32
C HIS A 64 16.98 -12.57 -19.87
N PRO A 65 15.86 -13.26 -19.56
CA PRO A 65 15.18 -13.13 -18.27
C PRO A 65 16.05 -13.59 -17.09
N SER A 66 16.98 -14.52 -17.34
CA SER A 66 17.93 -15.04 -16.37
C SER A 66 19.04 -14.06 -15.98
N GLU A 67 19.32 -13.01 -16.76
CA GLU A 67 20.47 -12.11 -16.54
C GLU A 67 20.12 -10.87 -15.71
N PHE A 68 21.01 -10.43 -14.81
CA PHE A 68 20.81 -9.19 -14.06
C PHE A 68 21.08 -7.94 -14.89
N ASN A 69 20.02 -7.39 -15.51
CA ASN A 69 20.08 -6.14 -16.26
C ASN A 69 19.09 -5.10 -15.67
N PRO A 70 19.56 -4.10 -14.91
CA PRO A 70 18.71 -3.05 -14.35
C PRO A 70 18.17 -2.09 -15.41
N ASP A 71 18.88 -1.89 -16.52
CA ASP A 71 18.53 -0.88 -17.53
C ASP A 71 17.20 -1.22 -18.25
N ARG A 72 16.70 -2.47 -18.15
CA ARG A 72 15.36 -2.87 -18.59
C ARG A 72 14.21 -2.15 -17.86
N PHE A 73 14.46 -1.49 -16.75
CA PHE A 73 13.45 -0.71 -16.00
C PHE A 73 13.54 0.79 -16.30
N LEU A 74 14.32 1.19 -17.30
CA LEU A 74 14.31 2.56 -17.80
C LEU A 74 12.94 2.87 -18.46
N PRO A 75 12.47 4.14 -18.39
CA PRO A 75 11.15 4.51 -18.91
C PRO A 75 10.92 4.14 -20.38
N GLU A 76 11.98 4.23 -21.20
CA GLU A 76 11.99 3.91 -22.63
C GLU A 76 11.75 2.42 -22.89
N GLU A 77 12.22 1.56 -21.99
CA GLU A 77 12.09 0.10 -22.10
C GLU A 77 10.78 -0.39 -21.47
N VAL A 78 10.31 0.30 -20.44
CA VAL A 78 9.02 0.00 -19.79
C VAL A 78 7.85 0.36 -20.71
N SER A 79 7.93 1.45 -21.48
CA SER A 79 6.87 1.87 -22.39
C SER A 79 6.64 0.90 -23.56
N LYS A 80 7.65 0.12 -23.94
CA LYS A 80 7.56 -0.89 -25.02
C LYS A 80 6.79 -2.15 -24.60
N ARG A 81 6.59 -2.38 -23.31
CA ARG A 81 6.00 -3.62 -22.77
C ARG A 81 4.55 -3.41 -22.36
N HIS A 82 3.82 -4.52 -22.32
CA HIS A 82 2.47 -4.50 -21.78
C HIS A 82 2.50 -4.15 -20.27
N PRO A 83 1.60 -3.27 -19.77
CA PRO A 83 1.63 -2.81 -18.37
C PRO A 83 1.55 -3.93 -17.32
N TYR A 84 0.88 -5.04 -17.65
CA TYR A 84 0.73 -6.21 -16.77
C TYR A 84 1.86 -7.24 -16.92
N SER A 85 2.93 -6.92 -17.66
CA SER A 85 4.13 -7.77 -17.78
C SER A 85 4.96 -7.78 -16.50
N TYR A 86 4.79 -6.77 -15.64
CA TYR A 86 5.55 -6.61 -14.41
C TYR A 86 4.61 -6.26 -13.24
N LEU A 87 4.44 -7.22 -12.34
CA LEU A 87 3.41 -7.24 -11.28
C LEU A 87 3.97 -7.65 -9.91
N PRO A 88 5.06 -7.04 -9.42
CA PRO A 88 5.63 -7.36 -8.10
C PRO A 88 4.67 -7.07 -6.94
N PHE A 89 3.70 -6.16 -7.14
CA PHE A 89 2.76 -5.71 -6.12
C PHE A 89 1.28 -5.89 -6.54
N SER A 90 1.05 -6.83 -7.47
CA SER A 90 -0.24 -6.98 -8.19
C SER A 90 -0.64 -5.72 -8.96
N GLY A 91 -1.83 -5.72 -9.56
CA GLY A 91 -2.41 -4.61 -10.32
C GLY A 91 -3.89 -4.39 -10.01
N GLY A 92 -4.45 -3.29 -10.51
CA GLY A 92 -5.87 -2.97 -10.36
C GLY A 92 -6.27 -2.43 -8.98
N PRO A 93 -7.58 -2.43 -8.65
CA PRO A 93 -8.12 -1.82 -7.42
C PRO A 93 -7.70 -2.53 -6.13
N ARG A 94 -7.26 -3.80 -6.25
CA ARG A 94 -6.75 -4.62 -5.14
C ARG A 94 -5.22 -4.76 -5.18
N SER A 95 -4.54 -3.79 -5.79
CA SER A 95 -3.08 -3.69 -5.74
C SER A 95 -2.58 -3.43 -4.31
N CYS A 96 -1.30 -3.72 -4.06
CA CYS A 96 -0.73 -3.56 -2.72
C CYS A 96 -0.75 -2.10 -2.25
N ILE A 97 -1.52 -1.81 -1.20
CA ILE A 97 -1.55 -0.50 -0.55
C ILE A 97 -0.17 -0.06 -0.03
N GLY A 98 0.67 -1.04 0.34
CA GLY A 98 2.02 -0.82 0.85
C GLY A 98 3.09 -0.55 -0.21
N PHE A 99 2.74 -0.52 -1.51
CA PHE A 99 3.72 -0.37 -2.59
C PHE A 99 4.65 0.82 -2.41
N LYS A 100 4.09 2.01 -2.16
CA LYS A 100 4.86 3.25 -2.01
C LYS A 100 5.81 3.17 -0.81
N TYR A 101 5.33 2.64 0.31
CA TYR A 101 6.12 2.47 1.52
C TYR A 101 7.24 1.46 1.31
N ALA A 102 6.94 0.28 0.75
CA ALA A 102 7.91 -0.77 0.47
C ALA A 102 9.04 -0.25 -0.44
N MET A 103 8.68 0.41 -1.55
CA MET A 103 9.66 1.02 -2.46
C MET A 103 10.59 2.02 -1.75
N MET A 104 10.03 2.85 -0.87
CA MET A 104 10.82 3.81 -0.10
C MET A 104 11.74 3.11 0.91
N ALA A 105 11.21 2.16 1.67
CA ALA A 105 11.96 1.41 2.68
C ALA A 105 13.10 0.59 2.06
N MET A 106 12.87 -0.08 0.92
CA MET A 106 13.94 -0.81 0.22
C MET A 106 14.99 0.13 -0.37
N LYS A 107 14.59 1.27 -0.93
CA LYS A 107 15.52 2.30 -1.41
C LYS A 107 16.44 2.77 -0.29
N THR A 108 15.87 3.10 0.87
CA THR A 108 16.66 3.62 1.99
C THR A 108 17.55 2.53 2.58
N ALA A 109 17.04 1.31 2.77
CA ALA A 109 17.83 0.20 3.29
C ALA A 109 19.05 -0.11 2.40
N ILE A 110 18.84 -0.28 1.09
CA ILE A 110 19.93 -0.60 0.16
C ILE A 110 20.93 0.55 0.06
N CYS A 111 20.46 1.80 -0.04
CA CYS A 111 21.36 2.96 -0.04
C CYS A 111 22.22 3.03 1.22
N THR A 112 21.64 2.79 2.39
CA THR A 112 22.38 2.83 3.65
C THR A 112 23.42 1.72 3.72
N VAL A 113 23.06 0.48 3.33
CA VAL A 113 23.99 -0.64 3.30
C VAL A 113 25.15 -0.34 2.33
N LEU A 114 24.84 0.03 1.08
CA LEU A 114 25.86 0.31 0.07
C LEU A 114 26.73 1.54 0.37
N ARG A 115 26.27 2.46 1.22
CA ARG A 115 27.05 3.64 1.63
C ARG A 115 28.13 3.31 2.65
N HIS A 116 27.88 2.34 3.52
CA HIS A 116 28.76 2.01 4.65
C HIS A 116 29.47 0.66 4.49
N TYR A 117 28.98 -0.20 3.60
CA TYR A 117 29.47 -1.56 3.43
C TYR A 117 29.64 -1.93 1.97
N LYS A 118 30.77 -2.55 1.67
CA LYS A 118 30.96 -3.34 0.46
C LYS A 118 30.34 -4.72 0.69
N VAL A 119 29.39 -5.08 -0.16
CA VAL A 119 28.67 -6.35 -0.10
C VAL A 119 29.33 -7.35 -1.05
N SER A 120 29.59 -8.56 -0.56
CA SER A 120 30.12 -9.68 -1.35
C SER A 120 29.28 -10.93 -1.11
N THR A 121 29.21 -11.81 -2.10
CA THR A 121 28.47 -13.07 -2.03
C THR A 121 29.22 -14.14 -2.81
N GLU A 122 29.11 -15.39 -2.37
CA GLU A 122 29.63 -16.56 -3.08
C GLU A 122 28.65 -17.06 -4.17
N LEU A 123 27.40 -16.59 -4.12
CA LEU A 123 26.37 -16.94 -5.10
C LEU A 123 26.65 -16.24 -6.44
N LYS A 124 26.75 -17.04 -7.50
CA LYS A 124 27.05 -16.53 -8.85
C LYS A 124 25.78 -16.31 -9.66
N SER A 125 24.75 -17.14 -9.43
CA SER A 125 23.50 -17.11 -10.17
C SER A 125 22.30 -17.33 -9.26
N ILE A 126 21.13 -16.83 -9.70
CA ILE A 126 19.82 -17.11 -9.09
C ILE A 126 19.47 -18.61 -9.13
N THR A 127 20.08 -19.36 -10.06
CA THR A 127 19.92 -20.82 -10.15
C THR A 127 20.60 -21.57 -9.01
N ASP A 128 21.51 -20.91 -8.29
CA ASP A 128 22.19 -21.49 -7.13
C ASP A 128 21.32 -21.39 -5.86
N VAL A 129 20.11 -20.84 -6.00
CA VAL A 129 19.17 -20.57 -4.92
C VAL A 129 17.95 -21.48 -5.06
N ASP A 130 17.83 -22.40 -4.12
CA ASP A 130 16.62 -23.21 -3.98
C ASP A 130 15.55 -22.43 -3.23
N PHE A 131 14.36 -22.33 -3.83
CA PHE A 131 13.21 -21.67 -3.22
C PHE A 131 12.22 -22.67 -2.64
N VAL A 132 11.74 -22.39 -1.44
CA VAL A 132 10.65 -23.13 -0.81
C VAL A 132 9.35 -22.34 -1.05
N PRO A 133 8.35 -22.95 -1.72
CA PRO A 133 7.05 -22.32 -1.89
C PRO A 133 6.32 -22.27 -0.54
N GLY A 134 5.88 -21.07 -0.16
CA GLY A 134 5.02 -20.82 0.99
C GLY A 134 4.09 -19.63 0.69
N VAL A 135 3.42 -19.07 1.71
CA VAL A 135 2.66 -17.81 1.56
C VAL A 135 3.55 -16.68 1.03
N VAL A 136 4.83 -16.74 1.40
CA VAL A 136 5.93 -15.93 0.89
C VAL A 136 7.00 -16.91 0.42
N LEU A 137 7.45 -16.78 -0.82
CA LEU A 137 8.62 -17.48 -1.34
C LEU A 137 9.86 -17.18 -0.48
N LYS A 138 10.52 -18.22 0.02
CA LYS A 138 11.72 -18.08 0.85
C LYS A 138 12.84 -18.96 0.31
N PRO A 139 14.11 -18.55 0.46
CA PRO A 139 15.22 -19.45 0.19
C PRO A 139 15.23 -20.61 1.19
N SER A 140 15.59 -21.81 0.73
CA SER A 140 15.66 -23.01 1.58
C SER A 140 16.79 -22.95 2.60
N ARG A 141 17.94 -22.38 2.23
CA ARG A 141 19.20 -22.41 3.02
C ARG A 141 19.65 -21.04 3.52
N GLY A 142 18.83 -20.00 3.35
CA GLY A 142 19.21 -18.61 3.58
C GLY A 142 20.29 -18.12 2.61
N TYR A 143 20.76 -16.88 2.79
CA TYR A 143 21.83 -16.28 1.97
C TYR A 143 22.96 -15.81 2.86
N ARG A 144 24.17 -16.34 2.64
CA ARG A 144 25.38 -15.84 3.30
C ARG A 144 25.90 -14.66 2.49
N ILE A 145 25.93 -13.48 3.12
CA ILE A 145 26.49 -12.27 2.54
C ILE A 145 27.66 -11.77 3.39
N GLY A 146 28.78 -11.48 2.75
CA GLY A 146 29.94 -10.86 3.39
C GLY A 146 29.78 -9.35 3.35
N LEU A 147 29.83 -8.71 4.51
CA LEU A 147 29.80 -7.25 4.64
C LEU A 147 31.16 -6.76 5.11
N GLN A 148 31.84 -5.99 4.26
CA GLN A 148 33.08 -5.32 4.62
C GLN A 148 32.79 -3.82 4.80
N ARG A 149 33.05 -3.28 5.99
CA ARG A 149 32.83 -1.86 6.26
C ARG A 149 33.77 -1.02 5.39
N GLU A 150 33.19 -0.16 4.56
CA GLU A 150 33.96 0.90 3.91
C GLU A 150 34.06 2.07 4.89
N ARG A 151 35.28 2.61 5.05
CA ARG A 151 35.48 3.82 5.85
C ARG A 151 34.59 4.91 5.27
N ASP A 152 33.82 5.57 6.13
CA ASP A 152 32.92 6.64 5.73
C ASP A 152 33.67 7.59 4.80
N VAL A 153 33.15 7.81 3.60
CA VAL A 153 33.64 8.89 2.73
C VAL A 153 33.37 10.17 3.50
N THR A 154 34.36 10.61 4.27
CA THR A 154 34.27 11.84 5.05
C THR A 154 33.90 12.95 4.08
N CYS A 155 32.84 13.69 4.41
CA CYS A 155 32.31 14.79 3.62
C CYS A 155 33.39 15.84 3.25
N SER A 156 34.53 15.82 3.95
CA SER A 156 35.72 16.64 3.68
C SER A 156 36.27 16.52 2.25
N ALA A 157 36.10 15.39 1.57
CA ALA A 157 36.65 15.21 0.21
C ALA A 157 35.70 15.71 -0.91
N LEU A 158 34.39 15.75 -0.68
CA LEU A 158 33.38 16.15 -1.68
C LEU A 158 32.83 17.57 -1.47
N CYS A 159 33.02 18.16 -0.29
CA CYS A 159 32.60 19.52 0.04
C CYS A 159 33.57 20.61 -0.46
N LYS A 160 34.12 20.44 -1.68
CA LYS A 160 34.97 21.46 -2.32
C LYS A 160 34.42 21.99 -3.65
N ARG A 161 33.21 21.62 -4.06
CA ARG A 161 32.58 22.17 -5.28
C ARG A 161 31.18 22.76 -5.04
N THR A 162 31.20 24.09 -4.87
CA THR A 162 30.32 25.08 -5.53
C THR A 162 28.83 25.15 -5.21
N HIS A 163 28.39 24.90 -3.98
CA HIS A 163 27.11 25.45 -3.50
C HIS A 163 27.23 25.95 -2.05
N PRO A 164 26.72 27.15 -1.71
CA PRO A 164 26.55 27.53 -0.31
C PRO A 164 25.52 26.58 0.30
N CYS A 165 25.98 25.58 1.05
CA CYS A 165 25.15 24.52 1.63
C CYS A 165 24.22 24.96 2.76
N PHE A 166 24.02 26.26 2.97
CA PHE A 166 23.06 26.77 3.93
C PHE A 166 22.33 27.98 3.34
N ALA A 167 21.25 27.72 2.61
CA ALA A 167 20.16 28.68 2.55
C ALA A 167 19.71 28.98 4.00
N PRO A 168 19.29 30.21 4.36
CA PRO A 168 18.93 30.55 5.73
C PRO A 168 17.71 29.71 6.17
N TRP A 169 17.99 28.66 6.95
CA TRP A 169 17.05 27.66 7.48
C TRP A 169 15.78 28.26 8.12
N ARG A 170 15.86 29.51 8.59
CA ARG A 170 14.74 30.28 9.13
C ARG A 170 13.56 30.39 8.16
N LEU A 171 13.82 30.54 6.85
CA LEU A 171 12.76 30.66 5.85
C LEU A 171 12.10 29.30 5.55
N GLU A 172 12.88 28.22 5.58
CA GLU A 172 12.39 26.86 5.37
C GLU A 172 11.56 26.35 6.56
N ILE A 173 11.96 26.69 7.79
CA ILE A 173 11.14 26.42 8.98
C ILE A 173 9.83 27.21 8.94
N GLY A 174 9.86 28.48 8.50
CA GLY A 174 8.63 29.28 8.33
C GLY A 174 7.67 28.66 7.31
N LYS A 175 8.19 28.18 6.17
CA LYS A 175 7.41 27.43 5.17
C LYS A 175 6.85 26.13 5.75
N MET A 176 7.67 25.33 6.45
CA MET A 176 7.20 24.08 7.06
C MET A 176 6.11 24.32 8.11
N ALA A 177 6.27 25.35 8.95
CA ALA A 177 5.24 25.74 9.91
C ALA A 177 3.94 26.09 9.19
N LEU A 178 3.99 26.94 8.15
CA LEU A 178 2.82 27.28 7.35
C LEU A 178 2.19 26.05 6.67
N TYR A 179 2.99 25.16 6.09
CA TYR A 179 2.51 23.95 5.41
C TYR A 179 1.95 22.89 6.36
N ILE A 180 2.32 22.92 7.65
CA ILE A 180 1.78 22.00 8.66
C ILE A 180 0.54 22.62 9.31
N THR A 181 0.58 23.90 9.67
CA THR A 181 -0.54 24.56 10.36
C THR A 181 -1.71 24.81 9.44
N PHE A 182 -1.48 25.21 8.18
CA PHE A 182 -2.56 25.54 7.27
C PHE A 182 -3.47 24.33 6.97
N PRO A 183 -2.98 23.14 6.57
CA PRO A 183 -3.84 22.00 6.31
C PRO A 183 -4.50 21.44 7.57
N VAL A 184 -3.83 21.48 8.72
CA VAL A 184 -4.38 20.99 9.99
C VAL A 184 -5.49 21.91 10.49
N ALA A 185 -5.30 23.22 10.41
CA ALA A 185 -6.34 24.20 10.74
C ALA A 185 -7.52 24.13 9.77
N LEU A 186 -7.23 23.97 8.47
CA LEU A 186 -8.27 23.78 7.45
C LEU A 186 -9.06 22.50 7.71
N PHE A 187 -8.38 21.38 8.00
CA PHE A 187 -9.03 20.13 8.35
C PHE A 187 -9.89 20.26 9.61
N HIS A 188 -9.40 20.95 10.65
CA HIS A 188 -10.19 21.17 11.86
C HIS A 188 -11.41 22.06 11.62
N TYR A 189 -11.30 23.09 10.77
CA TYR A 189 -12.41 23.98 10.44
C TYR A 189 -13.46 23.29 9.56
N PHE A 190 -13.02 22.53 8.56
CA PHE A 190 -13.91 21.84 7.61
C PHE A 190 -14.39 20.47 8.07
N ASN A 191 -13.87 19.93 9.19
CA ASN A 191 -14.35 18.66 9.75
C ASN A 191 -15.09 18.85 11.08
N GLN A 192 -15.62 20.05 11.31
CA GLN A 192 -16.51 20.30 12.42
C GLN A 192 -17.84 19.57 12.17
N PRO A 193 -18.21 18.59 13.01
CA PRO A 193 -19.40 17.77 12.79
C PRO A 193 -20.69 18.61 12.74
N GLU A 194 -20.72 19.75 13.41
CA GLU A 194 -21.90 20.63 13.44
C GLU A 194 -22.29 21.17 12.05
N LEU A 195 -21.33 21.35 11.14
CA LEU A 195 -21.60 21.85 9.78
C LEU A 195 -22.21 20.79 8.85
N PHE A 196 -22.01 19.50 9.16
CA PHE A 196 -22.38 18.40 8.27
C PHE A 196 -23.50 17.52 8.83
N GLU A 197 -23.72 17.50 10.14
CA GLU A 197 -24.73 16.62 10.75
C GLU A 197 -26.13 16.88 10.19
N ASP A 198 -26.60 18.12 10.20
CA ASP A 198 -27.95 18.45 9.72
C ASP A 198 -28.14 18.11 8.24
N TRP A 199 -27.12 18.42 7.42
CA TRP A 199 -27.13 18.11 6.00
C TRP A 199 -27.11 16.60 5.73
N VAL A 200 -26.21 15.85 6.39
CA VAL A 200 -26.10 14.39 6.25
C VAL A 200 -27.38 13.69 6.72
N VAL A 201 -27.95 14.12 7.85
CA VAL A 201 -29.19 13.56 8.39
C VAL A 201 -30.35 13.83 7.43
N LYS A 202 -30.46 15.05 6.90
CA LYS A 202 -31.49 15.41 5.91
C LYS A 202 -31.35 14.60 4.63
N THR A 203 -30.15 14.57 4.03
CA THR A 203 -29.88 13.82 2.80
C THR A 203 -30.09 12.32 2.97
N LYS A 204 -29.72 11.74 4.12
CA LYS A 204 -30.02 10.33 4.42
C LYS A 204 -31.52 10.06 4.51
N ARG A 205 -32.30 10.94 5.15
CA ARG A 205 -33.77 10.80 5.24
C ARG A 205 -34.46 10.95 3.89
N GLU A 206 -33.93 11.77 2.99
CA GLU A 206 -34.43 11.94 1.63
C GLU A 206 -34.10 10.73 0.73
N LEU A 207 -32.86 10.23 0.79
CA LEU A 207 -32.41 9.08 -0.01
C LEU A 207 -32.96 7.75 0.50
N TYR A 208 -33.13 7.62 1.80
CA TYR A 208 -33.62 6.43 2.48
C TYR A 208 -34.79 6.84 3.39
N PRO A 209 -35.97 7.11 2.80
CA PRO A 209 -37.16 7.33 3.60
C PRO A 209 -37.40 6.09 4.47
N PRO A 210 -37.70 6.25 5.77
CA PRO A 210 -37.98 5.10 6.62
C PRO A 210 -39.18 4.34 6.04
N GLU A 211 -38.98 3.05 5.80
CA GLU A 211 -40.08 2.16 5.40
C GLU A 211 -41.14 2.18 6.50
N ASP A 212 -42.40 2.43 6.13
CA ASP A 212 -43.50 2.46 7.08
C ASP A 212 -44.32 1.16 6.94
N THR A 213 -43.70 0.08 7.40
CA THR A 213 -44.35 -1.24 7.38
C THR A 213 -45.33 -1.38 8.56
N PRO A 214 -46.46 -2.10 8.40
CA PRO A 214 -47.40 -2.36 9.49
C PRO A 214 -46.73 -3.01 10.71
N GLU A 215 -45.75 -3.86 10.46
CA GLU A 215 -44.97 -4.59 11.48
C GLU A 215 -44.10 -3.64 12.31
N GLN A 216 -43.44 -2.67 11.67
CA GLN A 216 -42.67 -1.64 12.39
C GLN A 216 -43.57 -0.74 13.25
N ARG A 217 -44.76 -0.37 12.78
CA ARG A 217 -45.71 0.42 13.60
C ARG A 217 -46.12 -0.34 14.86
N GLN A 218 -46.40 -1.64 14.74
CA GLN A 218 -46.74 -2.49 15.89
C GLN A 218 -45.57 -2.58 16.87
N PHE A 219 -44.36 -2.79 16.38
CA PHE A 219 -43.15 -2.85 17.19
C PHE A 219 -42.86 -1.53 17.92
N LEU A 220 -42.97 -0.40 17.23
CA LEU A 220 -42.81 0.93 17.82
C LEU A 220 -43.85 1.21 18.91
N THR A 221 -45.12 0.85 18.66
CA THR A 221 -46.21 1.00 19.63
C THR A 221 -45.95 0.14 20.88
N ALA A 222 -45.39 -1.06 20.72
CA ALA A 222 -45.01 -1.93 21.82
C ALA A 222 -43.86 -1.33 22.65
N ILE A 223 -42.82 -0.79 22.00
CA ILE A 223 -41.72 -0.09 22.67
C ILE A 223 -42.25 1.10 23.48
N GLN A 224 -43.17 1.88 22.90
CA GLN A 224 -43.73 3.06 23.55
C GLN A 224 -44.52 2.68 24.80
N LYS A 225 -45.32 1.61 24.74
CA LYS A 225 -45.99 1.05 25.92
C LYS A 225 -45.00 0.66 27.02
N ILE A 226 -43.94 -0.08 26.67
CA ILE A 226 -42.93 -0.53 27.65
C ILE A 226 -42.27 0.69 28.33
N LYS A 227 -41.89 1.71 27.55
CA LYS A 227 -41.32 2.96 28.11
C LYS A 227 -42.28 3.65 29.07
N THR A 228 -43.54 3.84 28.67
CA THR A 228 -44.54 4.46 29.54
C THR A 228 -44.76 3.68 30.84
N GLN A 229 -44.70 2.35 30.76
CA GLN A 229 -44.82 1.48 31.94
C GLN A 229 -43.62 1.68 32.89
N GLN A 230 -42.41 1.65 32.34
CA GLN A 230 -41.17 1.85 33.10
C GLN A 230 -41.06 3.25 33.71
N GLU A 231 -41.53 4.29 33.01
CA GLU A 231 -41.60 5.65 33.54
C GLU A 231 -42.59 5.75 34.71
N ALA A 232 -43.77 5.13 34.59
CA ALA A 232 -44.75 5.08 35.68
C ALA A 232 -44.22 4.32 36.90
N ASP A 233 -43.51 3.22 36.69
CA ASP A 233 -42.90 2.44 37.77
C ASP A 233 -41.73 3.19 38.44
N ARG A 234 -40.91 3.92 37.65
CA ARG A 234 -39.88 4.83 38.18
C ARG A 234 -40.48 5.96 39.01
N LEU A 235 -41.58 6.57 38.56
CA LEU A 235 -42.29 7.62 39.29
C LEU A 235 -42.80 7.11 40.64
N LYS A 236 -43.44 5.94 40.67
CA LYS A 236 -43.90 5.29 41.91
C LYS A 236 -42.74 4.96 42.86
N ALA A 237 -41.60 4.51 42.32
CA ALA A 237 -40.42 4.23 43.14
C ALA A 237 -39.83 5.51 43.76
N LEU A 238 -39.81 6.63 43.02
CA LEU A 238 -39.38 7.93 43.52
C LEU A 238 -40.33 8.47 44.60
N GLU A 239 -41.65 8.35 44.42
CA GLU A 239 -42.65 8.76 45.42
C GLU A 239 -42.54 7.94 46.72
N LYS A 240 -42.28 6.62 46.61
CA LYS A 240 -42.05 5.74 47.77
C LYS A 240 -40.75 6.07 48.52
N ASN A 241 -39.72 6.51 47.82
CA ASN A 241 -38.47 6.95 48.43
C ASN A 241 -38.57 8.36 49.05
N ALA A 242 -39.49 9.20 48.58
CA ALA A 242 -39.74 10.53 49.14
C ALA A 242 -40.63 10.51 50.41
N THR A 243 -41.29 9.38 50.69
CA THR A 243 -42.21 9.19 51.83
C THR A 243 -41.60 8.39 52.98
N ASN A 244 -40.39 7.84 52.82
CA ASN A 244 -39.54 7.27 53.88
C ASN A 244 -38.48 8.27 54.33
#